data_AF-A0A914CS92-F1
#
_entry.id   AF-A0A914CS92-F1
#
_cell.length_a   1.000
_cell.length_b   1.000
_cell.length_c   1.000
_cell.angle_alpha   90.00
_cell.angle_beta   90.00
_cell.angle_gamma   90.00
#
_symmetry.space_group_name_H-M   'P 1'
#
loop_
_entity.id
_entity.type
_entity.pdbx_description
1 polymer ?
#
loop_
_entity_poly.entity_id
_entity_poly.type
_entity_poly.pdbx_seq_one_letter_code
_entity_poly.pdbx_strand_id
1 'polypeptide(L)'
;MLDRRLNQDDDRGLAQGVLDNKRTESQFFLLLETLSGQPPDNDPTIGYHSLPAHHLSLALHYPLSILVGQIDHAASSEIPASTSLLAQAYPCDIHPIAIRTLSQPTIYGPGGTRSTKPQSSSGMVLHRLGVECRSKKELLTKCETSDGKISIKSQFVEKPKTVHDSSLTLMYVSDKETDSLLLNPMELKTVKISF
;
A
#
# COMPACT_ATOMS: atom_id res chain seq x y z
N MET A 1 23.34 1.93 -10.23
CA MET A 1 23.49 2.00 -11.70
C MET A 1 22.22 2.63 -12.24
N LEU A 2 22.30 3.68 -13.06
CA LEU A 2 21.14 4.49 -13.47
C LEU A 2 20.62 4.16 -14.87
N ASP A 3 21.51 3.81 -15.80
CA ASP A 3 21.16 3.37 -17.15
C ASP A 3 22.32 2.52 -17.72
N ARG A 4 22.06 1.78 -18.80
CA ARG A 4 23.06 1.02 -19.56
C ARG A 4 22.75 1.04 -21.06
N ARG A 5 23.79 1.19 -21.86
CA ARG A 5 23.75 1.06 -23.33
C ARG A 5 24.72 -0.04 -23.75
N LEU A 6 24.24 -1.01 -24.50
CA LEU A 6 25.00 -2.22 -24.88
C LEU A 6 24.90 -2.42 -26.39
N ASN A 7 26.04 -2.51 -27.07
CA ASN A 7 26.08 -2.69 -28.53
C ASN A 7 26.01 -4.16 -28.97
N GLN A 8 26.13 -5.08 -28.03
CA GLN A 8 26.21 -6.52 -28.29
C GLN A 8 25.04 -7.23 -27.61
N ASP A 9 24.58 -8.31 -28.24
CA ASP A 9 23.66 -9.28 -27.63
C ASP A 9 24.40 -10.10 -26.56
N ASP A 10 23.67 -10.66 -25.60
CA ASP A 10 24.20 -11.53 -24.56
C ASP A 10 23.97 -13.03 -24.83
N ASP A 11 23.59 -13.38 -26.06
CA ASP A 11 23.28 -14.73 -26.52
C ASP A 11 22.21 -15.42 -25.66
N ARG A 12 21.17 -14.66 -25.25
CA ARG A 12 19.99 -15.19 -24.52
C ARG A 12 18.70 -15.15 -25.34
N GLY A 13 18.81 -14.95 -26.64
CA GLY A 13 17.69 -15.03 -27.58
C GLY A 13 16.98 -13.70 -27.86
N LEU A 14 17.49 -12.59 -27.32
CA LEU A 14 17.01 -11.25 -27.66
C LEU A 14 17.53 -10.81 -29.05
N ALA A 15 18.72 -11.28 -29.44
CA ALA A 15 19.37 -11.06 -30.74
C ALA A 15 19.60 -9.57 -31.08
N GLN A 16 19.81 -8.74 -30.06
CA GLN A 16 20.15 -7.31 -30.21
C GLN A 16 20.79 -6.77 -28.93
N GLY A 17 21.61 -5.72 -29.08
CA GLY A 17 22.03 -4.91 -27.94
C GLY A 17 20.90 -4.02 -27.38
N VAL A 18 21.20 -3.28 -26.33
CA VAL A 18 20.31 -2.25 -25.75
C VAL A 18 20.77 -0.88 -26.24
N LEU A 19 20.13 -0.38 -27.30
CA LEU A 19 20.50 0.87 -28.00
C LEU A 19 19.38 1.92 -28.05
N ASP A 20 18.24 1.61 -27.46
CA ASP A 20 17.00 2.39 -27.48
C ASP A 20 16.82 3.25 -26.21
N ASN A 21 17.92 3.61 -25.55
CA ASN A 21 17.91 4.46 -24.35
C ASN A 21 17.08 5.72 -24.59
N LYS A 22 16.17 5.99 -23.65
CA LYS A 22 15.43 7.25 -23.55
C LYS A 22 15.80 7.92 -22.24
N ARG A 23 15.71 9.24 -22.19
CA ARG A 23 15.93 9.98 -20.95
C ARG A 23 14.91 9.54 -19.89
N THR A 24 15.40 9.05 -18.77
CA THR A 24 14.60 8.69 -17.59
C THR A 24 14.98 9.61 -16.43
N GLU A 25 14.07 9.78 -15.48
CA GLU A 25 14.32 10.47 -14.21
C GLU A 25 14.43 9.43 -13.10
N SER A 26 15.50 9.52 -12.29
CA SER A 26 15.69 8.66 -11.12
C SER A 26 15.59 9.50 -9.86
N GLN A 27 14.67 9.13 -8.97
CA GLN A 27 14.45 9.80 -7.69
C GLN A 27 14.83 8.85 -6.55
N PHE A 28 15.57 9.37 -5.57
CA PHE A 28 16.02 8.60 -4.40
C PHE A 28 16.14 9.52 -3.20
N PHE A 29 15.99 8.93 -2.01
CA PHE A 29 16.32 9.58 -0.74
C PHE A 29 17.63 9.03 -0.21
N LEU A 30 18.49 9.92 0.29
CA LEU A 30 19.66 9.57 1.08
C LEU A 30 19.35 9.87 2.54
N LEU A 31 19.20 8.83 3.34
CA LEU A 31 18.94 8.94 4.77
C LEU A 31 20.18 8.54 5.55
N LEU A 32 20.69 9.47 6.37
CA LEU A 32 21.76 9.19 7.32
C LEU A 32 21.16 9.00 8.72
N GLU A 33 21.46 7.86 9.33
CA GLU A 33 20.94 7.49 10.65
C GLU A 33 22.07 7.03 11.56
N THR A 34 21.95 7.35 12.84
CA THR A 34 22.78 6.75 13.88
C THR A 34 22.03 5.55 14.46
N LEU A 35 22.63 4.37 14.30
CA LEU A 35 22.14 3.14 14.92
C LEU A 35 22.82 2.95 16.26
N SER A 36 22.05 2.70 17.32
CA SER A 36 22.58 2.43 18.65
C SER A 36 21.90 1.24 19.30
N GLY A 37 22.68 0.39 19.95
CA GLY A 37 22.21 -0.85 20.58
C GLY A 37 22.61 -2.10 19.80
N GLN A 38 22.31 -3.26 20.38
CA GLN A 38 22.49 -4.56 19.72
C GLN A 38 21.37 -4.78 18.69
N PRO A 39 21.65 -5.42 17.54
CA PRO A 39 20.61 -5.74 16.57
C PRO A 39 19.52 -6.59 17.24
N PRO A 40 18.24 -6.40 16.85
CA PRO A 40 17.13 -7.15 17.42
C PRO A 40 17.19 -8.64 17.08
N ASP A 41 17.83 -9.00 15.97
CA ASP A 41 18.04 -10.36 15.52
C ASP A 41 19.54 -10.68 15.42
N ASN A 42 19.89 -11.91 15.76
CA ASN A 42 21.27 -12.41 15.66
C ASN A 42 21.59 -12.98 14.27
N ASP A 43 20.60 -13.11 13.39
CA ASP A 43 20.83 -13.55 12.02
C ASP A 43 21.46 -12.43 11.17
N PRO A 44 22.74 -12.57 10.75
CA PRO A 44 23.41 -11.54 9.96
C PRO A 44 22.86 -11.41 8.53
N THR A 45 21.97 -12.30 8.09
CA THR A 45 21.38 -12.29 6.76
C THR A 45 20.13 -11.42 6.66
N ILE A 46 19.57 -10.99 7.80
CA ILE A 46 18.31 -10.25 7.87
C ILE A 46 18.60 -8.80 8.26
N GLY A 47 18.04 -7.86 7.50
CA GLY A 47 18.11 -6.44 7.77
C GLY A 47 16.74 -5.79 7.60
N TYR A 48 16.38 -4.92 8.54
CA TYR A 48 15.16 -4.12 8.47
C TYR A 48 15.48 -2.65 8.26
N HIS A 49 14.58 -1.92 7.62
CA HIS A 49 14.65 -0.46 7.57
C HIS A 49 14.16 0.14 8.88
N SER A 50 14.71 1.28 9.25
CA SER A 50 14.17 2.12 10.32
C SER A 50 12.79 2.65 9.91
N LEU A 51 12.03 3.13 10.90
CA LEU A 51 10.71 3.70 10.62
C LEU A 51 10.77 4.95 9.70
N PRO A 52 11.72 5.90 9.87
CA PRO A 52 11.89 7.00 8.91
C PRO A 52 12.28 6.53 7.51
N ALA A 53 13.13 5.51 7.38
CA ALA A 53 13.49 4.94 6.08
C ALA A 53 12.29 4.33 5.36
N HIS A 54 11.43 3.60 6.08
CA HIS A 54 10.17 3.10 5.55
C HIS A 54 9.25 4.23 5.09
N HIS A 55 9.08 5.28 5.88
CA HIS A 55 8.27 6.44 5.50
C HIS A 55 8.77 7.13 4.23
N LEU A 56 10.09 7.34 4.11
CA LEU A 56 10.69 7.92 2.90
C LEU A 56 10.52 6.99 1.69
N SER A 57 10.67 5.68 1.87
CA SER A 57 10.41 4.70 0.82
C SER A 57 8.94 4.76 0.37
N LEU A 58 7.99 4.76 1.30
CA LEU A 58 6.56 4.85 0.99
C LEU A 58 6.21 6.18 0.30
N ALA A 59 6.84 7.29 0.68
CA ALA A 59 6.63 8.57 0.00
C ALA A 59 7.10 8.57 -1.47
N LEU A 60 8.12 7.78 -1.82
CA LEU A 60 8.54 7.58 -3.21
C LEU A 60 7.57 6.69 -3.99
N HIS A 61 7.07 5.62 -3.37
CA HIS A 61 6.20 4.63 -4.03
C HIS A 61 4.74 5.11 -4.14
N TYR A 62 4.28 5.92 -3.19
CA TYR A 62 2.91 6.40 -3.07
C TYR A 62 2.89 7.94 -2.94
N PRO A 63 3.29 8.69 -3.98
CA PRO A 63 3.27 10.15 -3.95
C PRO A 63 1.83 10.67 -3.90
N LEU A 64 1.69 11.92 -3.43
CA LEU A 64 0.40 12.60 -3.42
C LEU A 64 -0.11 12.83 -4.85
N SER A 65 -1.32 12.37 -5.13
CA SER A 65 -2.01 12.63 -6.39
C SER A 65 -2.61 14.04 -6.39
N ILE A 66 -2.04 14.94 -7.17
CA ILE A 66 -2.55 16.31 -7.34
C ILE A 66 -3.57 16.31 -8.48
N LEU A 67 -4.83 16.61 -8.17
CA LEU A 67 -5.91 16.73 -9.14
C LEU A 67 -6.17 18.22 -9.42
N VAL A 68 -6.08 18.61 -10.69
CA VAL A 68 -6.34 20.00 -11.14
C VAL A 68 -7.62 20.01 -11.96
N GLY A 69 -8.61 20.77 -11.52
CA GLY A 69 -9.91 20.94 -12.19
C GLY A 69 -10.09 22.34 -12.77
N GLN A 70 -11.04 22.48 -13.70
CA GLN A 70 -11.44 23.78 -14.25
C GLN A 70 -12.42 24.48 -13.30
N ILE A 71 -12.13 25.76 -13.01
CA ILE A 71 -12.90 26.59 -12.08
C ILE A 71 -14.25 27.02 -12.68
N ASP A 72 -14.38 27.04 -14.01
CA ASP A 72 -15.58 27.55 -14.70
C ASP A 72 -16.84 26.67 -14.50
N HIS A 73 -16.66 25.41 -14.09
CA HIS A 73 -17.74 24.52 -13.64
C HIS A 73 -17.90 24.48 -12.11
N ALA A 74 -17.03 25.16 -11.37
CA ALA A 74 -17.00 25.23 -9.91
C ALA A 74 -17.83 26.40 -9.34
N ALA A 75 -18.92 26.77 -10.02
CA ALA A 75 -19.98 27.59 -9.42
C ALA A 75 -20.81 26.83 -8.36
N SER A 76 -20.38 25.63 -7.95
CA SER A 76 -21.07 24.82 -6.97
C SER A 76 -20.44 24.98 -5.58
N SER A 77 -21.22 25.53 -4.64
CA SER A 77 -21.01 25.41 -3.19
C SER A 77 -21.04 23.96 -2.67
N GLU A 78 -20.69 22.96 -3.50
CA GLU A 78 -20.92 21.53 -3.25
C GLU A 78 -19.63 20.71 -3.10
N ILE A 79 -18.45 21.26 -3.42
CA ILE A 79 -17.18 20.55 -3.19
C ILE A 79 -16.72 20.86 -1.75
N PRO A 80 -16.72 19.88 -0.83
CA PRO A 80 -16.23 20.12 0.52
C PRO A 80 -14.75 20.47 0.49
N ALA A 81 -14.33 21.42 1.33
CA ALA A 81 -12.92 21.84 1.44
C ALA A 81 -11.97 20.70 1.83
N SER A 82 -12.49 19.67 2.51
CA SER A 82 -11.78 18.45 2.83
C SER A 82 -12.75 17.28 2.93
N THR A 83 -12.38 16.12 2.40
CA THR A 83 -13.08 14.86 2.62
C THR A 83 -12.10 13.80 3.09
N SER A 84 -12.49 12.97 4.06
CA SER A 84 -11.69 11.85 4.54
C SER A 84 -12.55 10.59 4.57
N LEU A 85 -12.02 9.51 4.01
CA LEU A 85 -12.62 8.18 4.13
C LEU A 85 -12.26 7.50 5.46
N LEU A 86 -11.17 7.96 6.08
CA LEU A 86 -10.64 7.41 7.33
C LEU A 86 -11.07 8.27 8.51
N ALA A 87 -11.51 7.61 9.59
CA ALA A 87 -11.85 8.26 10.86
C ALA A 87 -10.61 8.52 11.73
N GLN A 88 -9.56 7.71 11.55
CA GLN A 88 -8.28 7.84 12.26
C GLN A 88 -7.11 7.45 11.34
N ALA A 89 -5.90 7.88 11.70
CA ALA A 89 -4.70 7.48 10.98
C ALA A 89 -4.34 6.01 11.26
N TYR A 90 -3.69 5.36 10.30
CA TYR A 90 -3.10 4.04 10.52
C TYR A 90 -1.86 4.14 11.43
N PRO A 91 -1.57 3.11 12.24
CA PRO A 91 -0.30 2.99 12.96
C PRO A 91 0.90 3.05 12.00
N CYS A 92 2.02 3.63 12.43
CA CYS A 92 3.15 3.91 11.51
C CYS A 92 3.78 2.68 10.90
N ASP A 93 3.69 1.54 11.60
CA ASP A 93 4.20 0.26 11.15
C ASP A 93 3.18 -0.53 10.33
N ILE A 94 1.97 -0.03 10.10
CA ILE A 94 0.94 -0.70 9.31
C ILE A 94 0.63 0.09 8.04
N HIS A 95 0.93 -0.52 6.90
CA HIS A 95 0.69 0.05 5.58
C HIS A 95 -0.49 -0.64 4.87
N PRO A 96 -1.57 0.08 4.51
CA PRO A 96 -2.59 -0.44 3.64
C PRO A 96 -2.10 -0.45 2.19
N ILE A 97 -1.74 -1.62 1.68
CA ILE A 97 -1.18 -1.79 0.32
C ILE A 97 -2.24 -1.56 -0.75
N ALA A 98 -3.43 -2.13 -0.54
CA ALA A 98 -4.49 -2.10 -1.52
C ALA A 98 -5.86 -2.18 -0.86
N ILE A 99 -6.82 -1.45 -1.41
CA ILE A 99 -8.25 -1.65 -1.19
C ILE A 99 -8.94 -1.69 -2.55
N ARG A 100 -9.73 -2.73 -2.80
CA ARG A 100 -10.38 -2.96 -4.09
C ARG A 100 -11.81 -3.42 -3.91
N THR A 101 -12.75 -2.69 -4.50
CA THR A 101 -14.15 -3.10 -4.57
C THR A 101 -14.29 -4.39 -5.39
N LEU A 102 -15.01 -5.37 -4.83
CA LEU A 102 -15.28 -6.63 -5.50
C LEU A 102 -16.36 -6.45 -6.56
N SER A 103 -16.27 -7.22 -7.64
CA SER A 103 -17.23 -7.20 -8.74
C SER A 103 -18.19 -8.38 -8.65
N GLN A 104 -19.44 -8.18 -9.05
CA GLN A 104 -20.35 -9.27 -9.34
C GLN A 104 -19.87 -10.07 -10.56
N PRO A 105 -20.36 -11.32 -10.75
CA PRO A 105 -20.09 -12.07 -11.97
C PRO A 105 -20.45 -11.26 -13.21
N THR A 106 -19.58 -11.30 -14.22
CA THR A 106 -19.87 -10.70 -15.52
C THR A 106 -21.04 -11.43 -16.17
N ILE A 107 -22.07 -10.67 -16.57
CA ILE A 107 -23.19 -11.17 -17.36
C ILE A 107 -22.87 -10.95 -18.83
N TYR A 108 -22.91 -12.02 -19.61
CA TYR A 108 -22.73 -12.01 -21.07
C TYR A 108 -24.09 -12.09 -21.75
N GLY A 109 -24.44 -11.06 -22.52
CA GLY A 109 -25.69 -10.98 -23.27
C GLY A 109 -25.51 -11.27 -24.76
N PRO A 110 -26.62 -11.36 -25.51
CA PRO A 110 -26.59 -11.51 -26.96
C PRO A 110 -25.83 -10.35 -27.62
N GLY A 111 -25.16 -10.62 -28.74
CA GLY A 111 -24.37 -9.63 -29.49
C GLY A 111 -23.04 -9.22 -28.84
N GLY A 112 -22.50 -10.03 -27.91
CA GLY A 112 -21.22 -9.72 -27.24
C GLY A 112 -21.32 -8.64 -26.16
N THR A 113 -22.53 -8.31 -25.71
CA THR A 113 -22.74 -7.33 -24.65
C THR A 113 -22.22 -7.88 -23.32
N ARG A 114 -21.44 -7.06 -22.60
CA ARG A 114 -20.83 -7.42 -21.32
C ARG A 114 -21.25 -6.41 -20.26
N SER A 115 -21.84 -6.89 -19.16
CA SER A 115 -22.20 -6.05 -18.01
C SER A 115 -21.60 -6.61 -16.72
N THR A 116 -21.13 -5.75 -15.83
CA THR A 116 -20.57 -6.12 -14.52
C THR A 116 -20.88 -5.01 -13.54
N LYS A 117 -21.45 -5.36 -12.38
CA LYS A 117 -21.80 -4.41 -11.32
C LYS A 117 -20.83 -4.53 -10.15
N PRO A 118 -20.52 -3.42 -9.44
CA PRO A 118 -19.76 -3.49 -8.20
C PRO A 118 -20.60 -4.15 -7.10
N GLN A 119 -19.92 -4.81 -6.16
CA GLN A 119 -20.51 -5.27 -4.90
C GLN A 119 -20.35 -4.19 -3.83
N SER A 120 -21.15 -4.28 -2.76
CA SER A 120 -20.96 -3.49 -1.53
C SER A 120 -19.83 -4.03 -0.63
N SER A 121 -18.94 -4.84 -1.19
CA SER A 121 -17.80 -5.41 -0.46
C SER A 121 -16.50 -5.13 -1.19
N SER A 122 -15.42 -5.02 -0.42
CA SER A 122 -14.08 -4.71 -0.90
C SER A 122 -13.07 -5.64 -0.24
N GLY A 123 -12.03 -6.03 -0.96
CA GLY A 123 -10.86 -6.67 -0.40
C GLY A 123 -9.82 -5.63 0.00
N MET A 124 -9.23 -5.78 1.17
CA MET A 124 -8.18 -4.90 1.67
C MET A 124 -6.96 -5.72 2.12
N VAL A 125 -5.78 -5.31 1.66
CA VAL A 125 -4.49 -5.94 2.00
C VAL A 125 -3.70 -4.99 2.90
N LEU A 126 -3.29 -5.48 4.05
CA LEU A 126 -2.49 -4.78 5.05
C LEU A 126 -1.13 -5.45 5.17
N HIS A 127 -0.10 -4.64 5.39
CA HIS A 127 1.25 -5.10 5.69
C HIS A 127 1.73 -4.44 6.97
N ARG A 128 2.25 -5.24 7.92
CA ARG A 128 3.02 -4.68 9.01
C ARG A 128 4.50 -4.68 8.65
N LEU A 129 5.11 -3.51 8.64
CA LEU A 129 6.52 -3.32 8.34
C LEU A 129 7.38 -3.87 9.50
N GLY A 130 8.43 -4.62 9.16
CA GLY A 130 9.51 -4.94 10.10
C GLY A 130 10.41 -3.71 10.28
N VAL A 131 10.60 -3.26 11.52
CA VAL A 131 11.27 -1.99 11.84
C VAL A 131 12.57 -2.24 12.59
N GLU A 132 13.64 -1.57 12.15
CA GLU A 132 14.90 -1.48 12.88
C GLU A 132 14.82 -0.41 13.97
N CYS A 133 14.66 -0.84 15.22
CA CYS A 133 14.46 0.03 16.38
C CYS A 133 15.74 0.72 16.89
N ARG A 134 16.93 0.34 16.39
CA ARG A 134 18.20 1.00 16.80
C ARG A 134 18.36 2.42 16.29
N SER A 135 17.62 2.80 15.25
CA SER A 135 17.66 4.17 14.75
C SER A 135 17.07 5.14 15.76
N LYS A 136 17.82 6.19 16.07
CA LYS A 136 17.36 7.31 16.91
C LYS A 136 16.74 8.45 16.10
N LYS A 137 16.57 8.26 14.80
CA LYS A 137 16.05 9.32 13.94
C LYS A 137 14.55 9.47 14.18
N GLU A 138 14.15 10.65 14.64
CA GLU A 138 12.73 10.97 14.80
C GLU A 138 12.05 11.14 13.44
N LEU A 139 10.78 10.73 13.37
CA LEU A 139 9.91 10.99 12.23
C LEU A 139 9.58 12.48 12.14
N LEU A 140 9.35 12.95 10.91
CA LEU A 140 8.87 14.31 10.67
C LEU A 140 7.44 14.54 11.23
N THR A 141 6.65 13.47 11.33
CA THR A 141 5.28 13.50 11.87
C THR A 141 5.20 12.69 13.16
N LYS A 142 4.42 13.19 14.12
CA LYS A 142 4.08 12.43 15.33
C LYS A 142 3.15 11.29 14.93
N CYS A 143 3.62 10.07 15.08
CA CYS A 143 2.86 8.87 14.78
C CYS A 143 3.27 7.79 15.79
N GLU A 144 2.33 6.93 16.17
CA GLU A 144 2.52 5.86 17.14
C GLU A 144 2.36 4.49 16.48
N THR A 145 3.12 3.50 16.97
CA THR A 145 2.98 2.09 16.59
C THR A 145 1.96 1.42 17.50
N SER A 146 1.15 0.50 16.98
CA SER A 146 0.11 -0.19 17.75
C SER A 146 0.47 -1.63 18.12
N ASP A 147 1.76 -1.97 18.02
CA ASP A 147 2.27 -3.34 18.13
C ASP A 147 1.50 -4.32 17.22
N GLY A 148 1.20 -3.88 16.00
CA GLY A 148 0.48 -4.68 15.00
C GLY A 148 -1.00 -4.88 15.24
N LYS A 149 -1.59 -4.28 16.29
CA LYS A 149 -3.03 -4.35 16.56
C LYS A 149 -3.78 -3.26 15.80
N ILE A 150 -4.83 -3.63 15.08
CA ILE A 150 -5.66 -2.68 14.36
C ILE A 150 -7.12 -3.15 14.29
N SER A 151 -8.08 -2.24 14.55
CA SER A 151 -9.50 -2.53 14.34
C SER A 151 -10.03 -1.86 13.08
N ILE A 152 -10.39 -2.66 12.08
CA ILE A 152 -10.78 -2.18 10.76
C ILE A 152 -12.10 -1.39 10.79
N LYS A 153 -13.05 -1.83 11.62
CA LYS A 153 -14.34 -1.12 11.76
C LYS A 153 -14.17 0.32 12.27
N SER A 154 -13.16 0.57 13.10
CA SER A 154 -12.87 1.92 13.62
C SER A 154 -12.07 2.81 12.67
N GLN A 155 -11.48 2.26 11.61
CA GLN A 155 -10.63 3.01 10.68
C GLN A 155 -11.41 3.88 9.70
N PHE A 156 -12.64 3.50 9.35
CA PHE A 156 -13.45 4.20 8.35
C PHE A 156 -14.50 5.10 9.00
N VAL A 157 -14.78 6.24 8.37
CA VAL A 157 -15.88 7.14 8.78
C VAL A 157 -17.22 6.41 8.66
N GLU A 158 -17.44 5.76 7.51
CA GLU A 158 -18.55 4.83 7.32
C GLU A 158 -18.12 3.44 7.80
N LYS A 159 -18.68 2.99 8.92
CA LYS A 159 -18.27 1.74 9.55
C LYS A 159 -18.73 0.54 8.71
N PRO A 160 -17.82 -0.37 8.32
CA PRO A 160 -18.23 -1.59 7.63
C PRO A 160 -19.06 -2.49 8.55
N LYS A 161 -20.04 -3.16 7.95
CA LYS A 161 -20.94 -4.12 8.62
C LYS A 161 -20.19 -5.36 9.07
N THR A 162 -19.42 -5.97 8.16
CA THR A 162 -18.69 -7.21 8.42
C THR A 162 -17.26 -7.15 7.91
N VAL A 163 -16.37 -7.85 8.62
CA VAL A 163 -14.96 -7.98 8.27
C VAL A 163 -14.56 -9.44 8.42
N HIS A 164 -14.05 -10.05 7.36
CA HIS A 164 -13.65 -11.46 7.32
C HIS A 164 -12.21 -11.61 6.88
N ASP A 165 -11.44 -12.46 7.55
CA ASP A 165 -10.10 -12.84 7.10
C ASP A 165 -10.16 -13.59 5.75
N SER A 166 -9.12 -13.48 4.95
CA SER A 166 -9.06 -14.14 3.64
C SER A 166 -7.63 -14.43 3.18
N SER A 167 -7.51 -15.32 2.20
CA SER A 167 -6.27 -15.50 1.44
C SER A 167 -5.87 -14.20 0.73
N LEU A 168 -4.59 -14.04 0.38
CA LEU A 168 -4.06 -12.84 -0.28
C LEU A 168 -4.86 -12.43 -1.53
N THR A 169 -5.37 -13.41 -2.29
CA THR A 169 -6.12 -13.24 -3.54
C THR A 169 -7.64 -13.17 -3.36
N LEU A 170 -8.14 -13.20 -2.12
CA LEU A 170 -9.57 -13.24 -1.77
C LEU A 170 -10.34 -14.45 -2.32
N MET A 171 -9.64 -15.50 -2.79
CA MET A 171 -10.26 -16.73 -3.29
C MET A 171 -10.82 -17.60 -2.17
N TYR A 172 -10.25 -17.49 -0.97
CA TYR A 172 -10.72 -18.17 0.23
C TYR A 172 -11.00 -17.12 1.30
N VAL A 173 -12.26 -17.01 1.70
CA VAL A 173 -12.72 -16.10 2.75
C VAL A 173 -13.15 -16.93 3.94
N SER A 174 -12.68 -16.56 5.12
CA SER A 174 -13.06 -17.20 6.37
C SER A 174 -14.49 -16.85 6.74
N ASP A 175 -15.26 -17.84 7.19
CA ASP A 175 -16.61 -17.62 7.69
C ASP A 175 -16.61 -16.86 9.04
N LYS A 176 -15.48 -16.85 9.75
CA LYS A 176 -15.34 -16.15 11.04
C LYS A 176 -15.16 -14.65 10.83
N GLU A 177 -16.05 -13.87 11.42
CA GLU A 177 -15.93 -12.43 11.50
C GLU A 177 -14.77 -12.03 12.44
N THR A 178 -14.03 -10.98 12.07
CA THR A 178 -12.85 -10.50 12.79
C THR A 178 -12.89 -9.00 12.96
N ASP A 179 -13.06 -8.53 14.19
CA ASP A 179 -13.15 -7.09 14.52
C ASP A 179 -11.78 -6.43 14.75
N SER A 180 -10.81 -7.20 15.23
CA SER A 180 -9.46 -6.76 15.54
C SER A 180 -8.46 -7.69 14.89
N LEU A 181 -7.54 -7.12 14.12
CA LEU A 181 -6.44 -7.83 13.47
C LEU A 181 -5.18 -7.63 14.29
N LEU A 182 -4.44 -8.72 14.46
CA LEU A 182 -3.05 -8.70 14.92
C LEU A 182 -2.19 -9.09 13.73
N LEU A 183 -1.21 -8.25 13.40
CA LEU A 183 -0.22 -8.52 12.37
C LEU A 183 1.16 -8.64 13.04
N ASN A 184 1.91 -9.69 12.73
CA ASN A 184 3.30 -9.83 13.11
C ASN A 184 4.21 -9.00 12.20
N PRO A 185 5.44 -8.67 12.61
CA PRO A 185 6.38 -7.97 11.74
C PRO A 185 6.58 -8.72 10.41
N MET A 186 6.54 -7.99 9.29
CA MET A 186 6.59 -8.50 7.91
C MET A 186 5.39 -9.36 7.48
N GLU A 187 4.30 -9.38 8.25
CA GLU A 187 3.10 -10.13 7.89
C GLU A 187 2.21 -9.33 6.93
N LEU A 188 1.71 -10.04 5.90
CA LEU A 188 0.63 -9.57 5.03
C LEU A 188 -0.67 -10.23 5.45
N LYS A 189 -1.69 -9.41 5.69
CA LYS A 189 -3.04 -9.88 6.03
C LYS A 189 -4.08 -9.27 5.12
N THR A 190 -4.95 -10.12 4.58
CA THR A 190 -6.04 -9.69 3.68
C THR A 190 -7.38 -9.92 4.32
N VAL A 191 -8.23 -8.90 4.27
CA VAL A 191 -9.60 -8.96 4.78
C VAL A 191 -10.61 -8.60 3.70
N LYS A 192 -11.75 -9.28 3.71
CA LYS A 192 -12.95 -8.88 2.97
C LYS A 192 -13.82 -8.03 3.90
N ILE A 193 -14.12 -6.82 3.46
CA ILE A 193 -14.90 -5.82 4.19
C ILE A 193 -16.22 -5.61 3.44
N SER A 194 -17.34 -5.59 4.14
CA SER A 194 -18.66 -5.32 3.54
C SER A 194 -19.31 -4.11 4.21
N PHE A 195 -19.82 -3.18 3.41
CA PHE A 195 -20.51 -1.96 3.84
C PHE A 195 -22.04 -2.10 3.80
#